data_AF-A0A8T6G1A1-F1
#
_entry.id   AF-A0A8T6G1A1-F1
#
_cell.length_a   1.000
_cell.length_b   1.000
_cell.length_c   1.000
_cell.angle_alpha   90.00
_cell.angle_beta   90.00
_cell.angle_gamma   90.00
#
_symmetry.space_group_name_H-M   'P 1'
#
loop_
_entity.id
_entity.type
_entity.pdbx_description
1 polymer ?
#
loop_
_entity_poly.entity_id
_entity_poly.type
_entity_poly.pdbx_seq_one_letter_code
_entity_poly.pdbx_strand_id
1 'polypeptide(L)'
;MESYLAMTCTYLSAMRQPVHRVGLIFILAFLAALWPQNLRATDHTTYFPETGMSVSFGFKRFFEERGSVEIFGYPITPELQERGRTVQYFQRARFEYHPEHAGTRYEVQLGLLGDILTTGRTFPKATPVETTENQRYFSETGHVVSGAFLRFFNTRGGLDIFGYPISEVFQENGKTVQYFQRSRFEYYPQLPETHQITLGLIGEELAQQIGPRGQFWVTGLPNTIMTNQTLSLQVKVQNTGIMRWLRSGPTAVSVGYRWLNQAGSTVLEGSRLTLPEVLAAGSVAYVGMSLRTPEQGGNYTLQWDLWQAGRGWAAARDPSAVTRQALSVHSPLPTPTPIPAPRPTPVSV
;
A
#
# COMPACT_ATOMS: atom_id res chain seq x y z
N MET A 1 -6.69 -75.68 -23.23
CA MET A 1 -7.01 -74.25 -22.96
C MET A 1 -5.72 -73.47 -22.70
N GLU A 2 -4.93 -73.06 -23.69
CA GLU A 2 -5.25 -72.77 -25.10
C GLU A 2 -6.29 -71.63 -25.23
N SER A 3 -6.19 -70.70 -26.19
CA SER A 3 -5.24 -70.64 -27.32
C SER A 3 -5.19 -69.25 -27.98
N TYR A 4 -4.01 -68.93 -28.56
CA TYR A 4 -3.84 -68.22 -29.84
C TYR A 4 -4.18 -66.70 -29.87
N LEU A 5 -3.65 -65.86 -30.78
CA LEU A 5 -2.60 -66.08 -31.79
C LEU A 5 -1.78 -64.79 -32.07
N ALA A 6 -0.54 -65.03 -32.50
CA ALA A 6 0.34 -64.16 -33.29
C ALA A 6 -0.29 -63.84 -34.68
N MET A 7 0.24 -63.08 -35.65
CA MET A 7 1.28 -62.04 -35.85
C MET A 7 1.49 -61.99 -37.39
N THR A 8 2.08 -60.91 -37.95
CA THR A 8 2.46 -60.79 -39.40
C THR A 8 1.27 -60.70 -40.38
N CYS A 9 1.44 -60.41 -41.69
CA CYS A 9 2.23 -59.44 -42.45
C CYS A 9 1.99 -59.74 -43.95
N THR A 10 1.68 -58.78 -44.81
CA THR A 10 1.75 -58.95 -46.29
C THR A 10 1.96 -57.59 -46.97
N TYR A 11 2.61 -57.60 -48.13
CA TYR A 11 3.14 -56.43 -48.84
C TYR A 11 2.30 -56.01 -50.07
N LEU A 12 2.56 -54.77 -50.51
CA LEU A 12 2.35 -54.15 -51.83
C LEU A 12 1.74 -54.94 -53.01
N SER A 13 0.98 -54.22 -53.84
CA SER A 13 0.79 -54.48 -55.28
C SER A 13 0.67 -53.15 -56.02
N ALA A 14 1.14 -53.05 -57.28
CA ALA A 14 1.54 -51.75 -57.85
C ALA A 14 1.08 -51.48 -59.31
N MET A 15 0.86 -50.18 -59.57
CA MET A 15 0.87 -49.44 -60.86
C MET A 15 0.06 -49.93 -62.07
N ARG A 16 -0.74 -48.98 -62.62
CA ARG A 16 -0.82 -48.72 -64.08
C ARG A 16 -1.19 -47.24 -64.35
N GLN A 17 -0.61 -46.70 -65.41
CA GLN A 17 -0.81 -45.37 -66.04
C GLN A 17 -1.06 -45.58 -67.56
N PRO A 18 -1.27 -44.59 -68.46
CA PRO A 18 -1.21 -43.11 -68.36
C PRO A 18 -2.64 -42.48 -68.53
N VAL A 19 -2.99 -41.31 -69.11
CA VAL A 19 -2.44 -40.43 -70.18
C VAL A 19 -2.63 -38.92 -69.87
N HIS A 20 -2.83 -38.05 -70.87
CA HIS A 20 -2.63 -36.58 -70.78
C HIS A 20 -3.81 -35.70 -71.24
N ARG A 21 -3.74 -34.42 -70.80
CA ARG A 21 -3.85 -33.13 -71.55
C ARG A 21 -5.10 -32.25 -71.38
N VAL A 22 -4.82 -30.93 -71.30
CA VAL A 22 -5.72 -29.74 -71.24
C VAL A 22 -6.57 -29.64 -69.96
N GLY A 23 -6.69 -28.49 -69.27
CA GLY A 23 -6.01 -27.19 -69.43
C GLY A 23 -6.66 -26.08 -68.58
N LEU A 24 -6.11 -24.86 -68.70
CA LEU A 24 -6.58 -23.59 -68.11
C LEU A 24 -6.34 -23.37 -66.60
N ILE A 25 -5.81 -22.19 -66.28
CA ILE A 25 -5.67 -21.65 -64.91
C ILE A 25 -6.89 -20.76 -64.66
N PHE A 26 -7.59 -20.94 -63.54
CA PHE A 26 -8.41 -19.87 -62.95
C PHE A 26 -8.24 -19.79 -61.44
N ILE A 27 -8.24 -18.55 -60.96
CA ILE A 27 -7.79 -18.14 -59.63
C ILE A 27 -8.85 -18.49 -58.58
N LEU A 28 -8.51 -19.38 -57.64
CA LEU A 28 -9.15 -19.46 -56.32
C LEU A 28 -8.17 -18.95 -55.27
N ALA A 29 -8.08 -17.63 -55.17
CA ALA A 29 -7.26 -16.93 -54.19
C ALA A 29 -7.95 -16.87 -52.82
N PHE A 30 -7.14 -16.93 -51.76
CA PHE A 30 -7.51 -16.58 -50.38
C PHE A 30 -8.76 -17.26 -49.77
N LEU A 31 -8.59 -18.53 -49.40
CA LEU A 31 -9.17 -19.08 -48.15
C LEU A 31 -8.09 -19.30 -47.08
N ALA A 32 -7.08 -18.41 -47.07
CA ALA A 32 -6.01 -18.40 -46.09
C ALA A 32 -6.49 -17.75 -44.78
N ALA A 33 -6.88 -18.58 -43.82
CA ALA A 33 -6.99 -18.28 -42.40
C ALA A 33 -7.62 -16.93 -42.01
N LEU A 34 -8.95 -16.85 -42.05
CA LEU A 34 -9.72 -16.07 -41.08
C LEU A 34 -9.71 -16.77 -39.69
N TRP A 35 -8.51 -17.14 -39.22
CA TRP A 35 -8.32 -17.18 -37.78
C TRP A 35 -8.41 -15.74 -37.28
N PRO A 36 -9.17 -15.44 -36.21
CA PRO A 36 -8.86 -14.25 -35.46
C PRO A 36 -7.41 -14.40 -35.03
N GLN A 37 -6.52 -13.50 -35.47
CA GLN A 37 -5.28 -13.36 -34.73
C GLN A 37 -5.70 -13.04 -33.32
N ASN A 38 -5.29 -13.87 -32.37
CA ASN A 38 -5.46 -13.58 -30.96
C ASN A 38 -4.67 -12.30 -30.70
N LEU A 39 -5.37 -11.17 -30.76
CA LEU A 39 -5.03 -9.97 -30.03
C LEU A 39 -4.91 -10.43 -28.59
N ARG A 40 -3.69 -10.80 -28.21
CA ARG A 40 -3.34 -10.97 -26.80
C ARG A 40 -3.62 -9.60 -26.21
N ALA A 41 -4.75 -9.48 -25.53
CA ALA A 41 -4.92 -8.46 -24.53
C ALA A 41 -3.74 -8.67 -23.59
N THR A 42 -2.71 -7.85 -23.76
CA THR A 42 -1.55 -7.84 -22.89
C THR A 42 -2.08 -7.30 -21.58
N ASP A 43 -2.50 -8.22 -20.71
CA ASP A 43 -3.04 -7.85 -19.41
C ASP A 43 -1.90 -7.22 -18.60
N HIS A 44 -1.91 -5.89 -18.65
CA HIS A 44 -0.92 -5.05 -18.04
C HIS A 44 -1.18 -4.89 -16.54
N THR A 45 -2.30 -5.39 -15.98
CA THR A 45 -2.74 -5.05 -14.62
C THR A 45 -3.38 -6.23 -13.89
N THR A 46 -2.70 -6.81 -12.90
CA THR A 46 -3.32 -7.80 -11.99
C THR A 46 -3.94 -7.12 -10.79
N TYR A 47 -5.24 -7.34 -10.56
CA TYR A 47 -5.98 -6.90 -9.38
C TYR A 47 -5.96 -7.96 -8.26
N PHE A 48 -5.82 -7.52 -7.01
CA PHE A 48 -5.71 -8.37 -5.81
C PHE A 48 -6.84 -8.06 -4.82
N PRO A 49 -7.91 -8.89 -4.73
CA PRO A 49 -9.05 -8.65 -3.85
C PRO A 49 -8.69 -8.65 -2.35
N GLU A 50 -7.56 -9.24 -1.96
CA GLU A 50 -7.05 -9.30 -0.58
C GLU A 50 -6.65 -7.92 -0.02
N THR A 51 -6.38 -6.95 -0.90
CA THR A 51 -6.00 -5.58 -0.54
C THR A 51 -6.76 -4.50 -1.32
N GLY A 52 -7.49 -4.87 -2.38
CA GLY A 52 -8.16 -3.94 -3.30
C GLY A 52 -7.21 -3.18 -4.23
N MET A 53 -5.93 -3.56 -4.25
CA MET A 53 -4.88 -2.89 -5.04
C MET A 53 -4.63 -3.63 -6.36
N SER A 54 -3.79 -3.06 -7.22
CA SER A 54 -3.37 -3.70 -8.47
C SER A 54 -1.90 -3.43 -8.76
N VAL A 55 -1.22 -4.35 -9.45
CA VAL A 55 0.15 -4.18 -9.92
C VAL A 55 0.12 -4.05 -11.44
N SER A 56 0.75 -3.01 -11.99
CA SER A 56 0.69 -2.72 -13.43
C SER A 56 2.05 -2.69 -14.15
N PHE A 57 2.00 -2.79 -15.48
CA PHE A 57 3.10 -2.54 -16.43
C PHE A 57 4.46 -3.14 -16.02
N GLY A 58 5.48 -2.29 -15.79
CA GLY A 58 6.83 -2.72 -15.44
C GLY A 58 6.90 -3.42 -14.09
N PHE A 59 6.13 -2.95 -13.10
CA PHE A 59 6.02 -3.59 -11.80
C PHE A 59 5.33 -4.95 -11.88
N LYS A 60 4.31 -5.12 -12.75
CA LYS A 60 3.63 -6.41 -12.96
C LYS A 60 4.62 -7.46 -13.49
N ARG A 61 5.35 -7.12 -14.55
CA ARG A 61 6.40 -7.98 -15.13
C ARG A 61 7.45 -8.36 -14.08
N PHE A 62 7.99 -7.38 -13.34
CA PHE A 62 8.99 -7.66 -12.30
C PHE A 62 8.43 -8.51 -11.16
N PHE A 63 7.18 -8.26 -10.72
CA PHE A 63 6.49 -9.06 -9.71
C PHE A 63 6.36 -10.51 -10.14
N GLU A 64 5.85 -10.76 -11.35
CA GLU A 64 5.68 -12.10 -11.92
C GLU A 64 7.03 -12.82 -12.12
N GLU A 65 8.05 -12.14 -12.67
CA GLU A 65 9.39 -12.71 -12.91
C GLU A 65 10.22 -13.00 -11.65
N ARG A 66 9.93 -12.33 -10.52
CA ARG A 66 10.75 -12.39 -9.29
C ARG A 66 10.10 -13.10 -8.10
N GLY A 67 9.00 -13.82 -8.32
CA GLY A 67 8.38 -14.70 -7.31
C GLY A 67 7.09 -14.17 -6.67
N SER A 68 6.48 -13.12 -7.22
CA SER A 68 5.07 -12.78 -7.02
C SER A 68 4.67 -12.66 -5.53
N VAL A 69 3.46 -13.10 -5.17
CA VAL A 69 2.91 -13.07 -3.80
C VAL A 69 3.76 -13.88 -2.81
N GLU A 70 4.45 -14.93 -3.26
CA GLU A 70 5.33 -15.75 -2.40
C GLU A 70 6.44 -14.89 -1.79
N ILE A 71 7.17 -14.15 -2.63
CA ILE A 71 8.31 -13.34 -2.21
C ILE A 71 7.87 -11.96 -1.69
N PHE A 72 7.00 -11.24 -2.40
CA PHE A 72 6.68 -9.84 -2.07
C PHE A 72 5.42 -9.67 -1.21
N GLY A 73 4.57 -10.70 -1.14
CA GLY A 73 3.21 -10.56 -0.61
C GLY A 73 2.32 -9.74 -1.55
N TYR A 74 1.15 -9.32 -1.05
CA TYR A 74 0.23 -8.51 -1.84
C TYR A 74 0.68 -7.05 -1.96
N PRO A 75 0.33 -6.32 -3.05
CA PRO A 75 0.43 -4.86 -3.08
C PRO A 75 -0.46 -4.24 -1.99
N ILE A 76 0.06 -3.24 -1.26
CA ILE A 76 -0.67 -2.50 -0.21
C ILE A 76 -0.93 -1.03 -0.56
N THR A 77 -0.36 -0.54 -1.66
CA THR A 77 -0.66 0.77 -2.25
C THR A 77 -0.97 0.65 -3.75
N PRO A 78 -1.62 1.67 -4.35
CA PRO A 78 -1.45 1.93 -5.79
C PRO A 78 0.01 2.33 -6.08
N GLU A 79 0.32 2.61 -7.34
CA GLU A 79 1.54 3.33 -7.70
C GLU A 79 1.48 4.77 -7.16
N LEU A 80 2.56 5.20 -6.49
CA LEU A 80 2.72 6.50 -5.84
C LEU A 80 3.90 7.24 -6.47
N GLN A 81 3.92 8.58 -6.37
CA GLN A 81 5.08 9.39 -6.74
C GLN A 81 5.82 9.84 -5.49
N GLU A 82 7.04 9.32 -5.29
CA GLU A 82 7.88 9.64 -4.14
C GLU A 82 9.28 10.05 -4.60
N ARG A 83 9.73 11.26 -4.23
CA ARG A 83 11.08 11.80 -4.52
C ARG A 83 11.49 11.74 -6.01
N GLY A 84 10.51 11.83 -6.92
CA GLY A 84 10.74 11.79 -8.37
C GLY A 84 10.72 10.40 -9.00
N ARG A 85 10.37 9.34 -8.25
CA ARG A 85 10.14 7.99 -8.79
C ARG A 85 8.69 7.55 -8.62
N THR A 86 8.18 6.81 -9.60
CA THR A 86 7.04 5.91 -9.40
C THR A 86 7.48 4.79 -8.46
N VAL A 87 6.70 4.54 -7.41
CA VAL A 87 6.97 3.48 -6.42
C VAL A 87 5.68 2.75 -6.04
N GLN A 88 5.78 1.49 -5.61
CA GLN A 88 4.65 0.75 -5.07
C GLN A 88 5.06 -0.05 -3.84
N TYR A 89 4.26 0.01 -2.77
CA TYR A 89 4.50 -0.77 -1.57
C TYR A 89 3.74 -2.09 -1.64
N PHE A 90 4.43 -3.15 -1.23
CA PHE A 90 3.92 -4.50 -1.04
C PHE A 90 4.09 -4.87 0.45
N GLN A 91 3.48 -5.97 0.88
CA GLN A 91 3.59 -6.37 2.29
C GLN A 91 5.03 -6.61 2.75
N ARG A 92 5.91 -7.12 1.88
CA ARG A 92 7.29 -7.51 2.19
C ARG A 92 8.36 -6.65 1.49
N ALA A 93 7.95 -5.70 0.63
CA ALA A 93 8.86 -4.96 -0.25
C ALA A 93 8.31 -3.57 -0.65
N ARG A 94 9.18 -2.73 -1.20
CA ARG A 94 8.83 -1.49 -1.92
C ARG A 94 9.50 -1.57 -3.29
N PHE A 95 8.75 -1.41 -4.38
CA PHE A 95 9.31 -1.34 -5.72
C PHE A 95 9.60 0.12 -6.08
N GLU A 96 10.72 0.37 -6.74
CA GLU A 96 11.10 1.65 -7.33
C GLU A 96 11.27 1.50 -8.84
N TYR A 97 10.66 2.42 -9.61
CA TYR A 97 10.89 2.53 -11.05
C TYR A 97 12.09 3.44 -11.32
N HIS A 98 13.03 2.94 -12.12
CA HIS A 98 14.26 3.63 -12.50
C HIS A 98 14.24 3.90 -14.02
N PRO A 99 13.68 5.04 -14.48
CA PRO A 99 13.72 5.42 -15.90
C PRO A 99 15.15 5.54 -16.44
N GLU A 100 16.13 5.84 -15.57
CA GLU A 100 17.57 5.81 -15.88
C GLU A 100 18.10 4.41 -16.28
N HIS A 101 17.28 3.38 -16.13
CA HIS A 101 17.60 1.97 -16.41
C HIS A 101 16.55 1.29 -17.31
N ALA A 102 15.69 2.06 -17.99
CA ALA A 102 14.59 1.56 -18.82
C ALA A 102 15.04 0.47 -19.83
N GLY A 103 14.25 -0.59 -19.97
CA GLY A 103 14.57 -1.74 -20.83
C GLY A 103 15.66 -2.69 -20.29
N THR A 104 16.32 -2.38 -19.18
CA THR A 104 17.30 -3.28 -18.54
C THR A 104 16.68 -4.07 -17.38
N ARG A 105 17.40 -5.09 -16.88
CA ARG A 105 17.03 -5.82 -15.66
C ARG A 105 17.02 -4.97 -14.37
N TYR A 106 17.46 -3.71 -14.45
CA TYR A 106 17.55 -2.75 -13.34
C TYR A 106 16.49 -1.64 -13.42
N GLU A 107 15.59 -1.69 -14.41
CA GLU A 107 14.46 -0.78 -14.60
C GLU A 107 13.49 -0.75 -13.41
N VAL A 108 13.38 -1.87 -12.68
CA VAL A 108 12.66 -1.97 -11.41
C VAL A 108 13.62 -2.54 -10.37
N GLN A 109 13.64 -1.93 -9.18
CA GLN A 109 14.47 -2.38 -8.06
C GLN A 109 13.66 -2.41 -6.77
N LEU A 110 14.15 -3.12 -5.74
CA LEU A 110 13.60 -2.96 -4.40
C LEU A 110 14.20 -1.73 -3.69
N GLY A 111 13.35 -0.98 -3.00
CA GLY A 111 13.76 0.07 -2.09
C GLY A 111 14.31 -0.47 -0.77
N LEU A 112 15.09 0.36 -0.09
CA LEU A 112 15.89 0.00 1.09
C LEU A 112 15.07 -0.13 2.39
N LEU A 113 14.01 -0.96 2.38
CA LEU A 113 13.10 -1.11 3.52
C LEU A 113 13.79 -1.69 4.78
N GLY A 114 14.81 -2.51 4.60
CA GLY A 114 15.62 -3.02 5.71
C GLY A 114 16.40 -1.90 6.38
N ASP A 115 17.16 -1.12 5.61
CA ASP A 115 17.92 0.05 6.11
C ASP A 115 16.99 1.06 6.81
N ILE A 116 15.79 1.29 6.26
CA ILE A 116 14.77 2.18 6.84
C ILE A 116 14.27 1.66 8.20
N LEU A 117 13.86 0.39 8.30
CA LEU A 117 13.39 -0.19 9.57
C LEU A 117 14.50 -0.37 10.60
N THR A 118 15.77 -0.49 10.18
CA THR A 118 16.92 -0.60 11.08
C THR A 118 17.63 0.72 11.35
N THR A 119 17.11 1.85 10.86
CA THR A 119 17.69 3.18 11.11
C THR A 119 17.82 3.45 12.62
N GLY A 120 19.04 3.74 13.07
CA GLY A 120 19.37 3.93 14.49
C GLY A 120 19.74 2.65 15.26
N ARG A 121 19.67 1.46 14.63
CA ARG A 121 20.22 0.21 15.19
C ARG A 121 21.69 0.06 14.80
N THR A 122 22.46 -0.60 15.65
CA THR A 122 23.83 -1.06 15.35
C THR A 122 23.87 -2.58 15.48
N PHE A 123 24.39 -3.26 14.47
CA PHE A 123 24.61 -4.71 14.50
C PHE A 123 26.12 -5.01 14.59
N PRO A 124 26.54 -6.05 15.32
CA PRO A 124 27.94 -6.47 15.34
C PRO A 124 28.34 -6.99 13.97
N LYS A 125 29.53 -6.61 13.50
CA LYS A 125 30.14 -7.18 12.29
C LYS A 125 30.72 -8.56 12.59
N ALA A 126 30.66 -9.46 11.61
CA ALA A 126 31.33 -10.74 11.68
C ALA A 126 32.85 -10.59 11.50
N THR A 127 33.60 -11.47 12.15
CA THR A 127 34.97 -11.81 11.73
C THR A 127 34.92 -12.31 10.27
N PRO A 128 35.82 -11.89 9.38
CA PRO A 128 35.90 -12.43 8.03
C PRO A 128 36.03 -13.95 8.03
N VAL A 129 35.26 -14.63 7.16
CA VAL A 129 35.31 -16.08 6.97
C VAL A 129 35.47 -16.42 5.50
N GLU A 130 36.14 -17.55 5.23
CA GLU A 130 36.23 -18.09 3.88
C GLU A 130 34.85 -18.40 3.31
N THR A 131 34.63 -18.04 2.05
CA THR A 131 33.36 -18.30 1.37
C THR A 131 33.32 -19.74 0.88
N THR A 132 32.22 -20.43 1.21
CA THR A 132 31.95 -21.82 0.85
C THR A 132 30.52 -21.94 0.32
N GLU A 133 30.10 -23.15 -0.07
CA GLU A 133 28.69 -23.43 -0.40
C GLU A 133 27.72 -23.09 0.74
N ASN A 134 28.17 -23.16 2.00
CA ASN A 134 27.33 -23.00 3.19
C ASN A 134 27.49 -21.66 3.92
N GLN A 135 28.45 -20.80 3.55
CA GLN A 135 28.61 -19.46 4.13
C GLN A 135 29.26 -18.49 3.14
N ARG A 136 28.87 -17.21 3.20
CA ARG A 136 29.52 -16.13 2.43
C ARG A 136 29.71 -14.90 3.30
N TYR A 137 30.93 -14.39 3.36
CA TYR A 137 31.24 -13.07 3.91
C TYR A 137 31.00 -11.98 2.87
N PHE A 138 30.43 -10.85 3.29
CA PHE A 138 30.20 -9.68 2.47
C PHE A 138 31.04 -8.53 3.04
N SER A 139 32.20 -8.28 2.44
CA SER A 139 33.18 -7.27 2.88
C SER A 139 32.62 -5.84 2.90
N GLU A 140 31.66 -5.57 2.04
CA GLU A 140 31.05 -4.27 1.78
C GLU A 140 30.23 -3.75 2.97
N THR A 141 29.68 -4.66 3.78
CA THR A 141 28.99 -4.34 5.04
C THR A 141 29.70 -4.93 6.26
N GLY A 142 30.37 -6.08 6.11
CA GLY A 142 31.08 -6.81 7.15
C GLY A 142 30.25 -7.91 7.82
N HIS A 143 29.31 -8.51 7.08
CA HIS A 143 28.37 -9.51 7.60
C HIS A 143 28.46 -10.86 6.88
N VAL A 144 28.00 -11.93 7.54
CA VAL A 144 27.95 -13.30 6.96
C VAL A 144 26.51 -13.75 6.71
N VAL A 145 26.30 -14.45 5.59
CA VAL A 145 25.05 -15.18 5.31
C VAL A 145 25.36 -16.66 5.16
N SER A 146 24.63 -17.53 5.87
CA SER A 146 24.94 -18.97 5.96
C SER A 146 23.73 -19.88 5.87
N GLY A 147 23.97 -21.15 5.54
CA GLY A 147 22.98 -22.24 5.58
C GLY A 147 21.72 -21.95 4.76
N ALA A 148 20.54 -22.14 5.37
CA ALA A 148 19.25 -21.89 4.71
C ALA A 148 19.08 -20.44 4.22
N PHE A 149 19.59 -19.45 4.97
CA PHE A 149 19.57 -18.05 4.55
C PHE A 149 20.40 -17.84 3.27
N LEU A 150 21.57 -18.47 3.16
CA LEU A 150 22.41 -18.38 1.95
C LEU A 150 21.80 -19.12 0.76
N ARG A 151 21.21 -20.32 0.98
CA ARG A 151 20.50 -21.05 -0.07
C ARG A 151 19.31 -20.24 -0.61
N PHE A 152 18.51 -19.64 0.26
CA PHE A 152 17.40 -18.76 -0.16
C PHE A 152 17.90 -17.51 -0.87
N PHE A 153 18.92 -16.82 -0.33
CA PHE A 153 19.54 -15.64 -0.95
C PHE A 153 20.01 -15.95 -2.39
N ASN A 154 20.80 -17.01 -2.57
CA ASN A 154 21.35 -17.39 -3.87
C ASN A 154 20.25 -17.82 -4.88
N THR A 155 19.20 -18.51 -4.42
CA THR A 155 18.15 -19.05 -5.32
C THR A 155 17.02 -18.07 -5.65
N ARG A 156 16.74 -17.09 -4.77
CA ARG A 156 15.59 -16.17 -4.92
C ARG A 156 15.96 -14.77 -5.42
N GLY A 157 17.24 -14.46 -5.65
CA GLY A 157 17.65 -13.27 -6.41
C GLY A 157 18.88 -12.50 -5.93
N GLY A 158 19.52 -12.92 -4.84
CA GLY A 158 20.79 -12.37 -4.34
C GLY A 158 20.79 -10.87 -4.12
N LEU A 159 21.93 -10.22 -4.42
CA LEU A 159 22.13 -8.78 -4.26
C LEU A 159 21.13 -7.93 -5.06
N ASP A 160 20.73 -8.39 -6.25
CA ASP A 160 19.82 -7.64 -7.13
C ASP A 160 18.44 -7.42 -6.48
N ILE A 161 17.96 -8.40 -5.68
CA ILE A 161 16.66 -8.33 -4.99
C ILE A 161 16.81 -7.92 -3.52
N PHE A 162 17.72 -8.52 -2.77
CA PHE A 162 17.80 -8.35 -1.31
C PHE A 162 18.78 -7.26 -0.85
N GLY A 163 19.72 -6.88 -1.73
CA GLY A 163 20.86 -6.04 -1.35
C GLY A 163 21.84 -6.78 -0.45
N TYR A 164 22.74 -6.05 0.20
CA TYR A 164 23.71 -6.65 1.13
C TYR A 164 23.06 -7.03 2.48
N PRO A 165 23.58 -8.04 3.20
CA PRO A 165 23.25 -8.26 4.61
C PRO A 165 23.71 -7.06 5.46
N ILE A 166 22.89 -6.66 6.42
CA ILE A 166 23.15 -5.56 7.37
C ILE A 166 23.08 -5.98 8.83
N SER A 167 22.86 -7.27 9.09
CA SER A 167 23.02 -7.90 10.41
C SER A 167 23.54 -9.33 10.25
N GLU A 168 24.02 -9.91 11.36
CA GLU A 168 24.09 -11.36 11.51
C GLU A 168 22.68 -11.97 11.71
N VAL A 169 22.60 -13.29 11.85
CA VAL A 169 21.36 -13.98 12.26
C VAL A 169 21.15 -13.82 13.78
N PHE A 170 19.95 -13.41 14.21
CA PHE A 170 19.61 -13.26 15.63
C PHE A 170 18.12 -13.55 15.92
N GLN A 171 17.72 -13.50 17.21
CA GLN A 171 16.32 -13.68 17.64
C GLN A 171 15.61 -12.33 17.76
N GLU A 172 14.45 -12.19 17.10
CA GLU A 172 13.60 -11.00 17.19
C GLU A 172 12.12 -11.42 17.22
N ASN A 173 11.37 -10.96 18.24
CA ASN A 173 9.93 -11.23 18.39
C ASN A 173 9.54 -12.74 18.28
N GLY A 174 10.40 -13.63 18.75
CA GLY A 174 10.19 -15.09 18.68
C GLY A 174 10.53 -15.74 17.33
N LYS A 175 11.16 -15.01 16.40
CA LYS A 175 11.65 -15.50 15.12
C LYS A 175 13.17 -15.43 15.05
N THR A 176 13.79 -16.43 14.43
CA THR A 176 15.17 -16.34 13.92
C THR A 176 15.16 -15.48 12.66
N VAL A 177 15.87 -14.35 12.65
CA VAL A 177 15.86 -13.37 11.55
C VAL A 177 17.26 -12.93 11.13
N GLN A 178 17.37 -12.42 9.90
CA GLN A 178 18.52 -11.66 9.42
C GLN A 178 18.04 -10.48 8.56
N TYR A 179 18.61 -9.30 8.76
CA TYR A 179 18.30 -8.11 7.97
C TYR A 179 19.27 -7.97 6.79
N PHE A 180 18.71 -7.60 5.65
CA PHE A 180 19.39 -7.15 4.44
C PHE A 180 18.83 -5.77 4.07
N GLN A 181 19.57 -4.98 3.30
CA GLN A 181 19.20 -3.60 2.97
C GLN A 181 17.75 -3.44 2.46
N ARG A 182 17.27 -4.40 1.65
CA ARG A 182 15.95 -4.36 1.00
C ARG A 182 14.92 -5.30 1.65
N SER A 183 15.31 -6.16 2.58
CA SER A 183 14.46 -7.25 3.08
C SER A 183 14.88 -7.80 4.46
N ARG A 184 13.94 -8.19 5.32
CA ARG A 184 14.21 -9.07 6.46
C ARG A 184 13.88 -10.52 6.09
N PHE A 185 14.84 -11.44 6.26
CA PHE A 185 14.59 -12.88 6.17
C PHE A 185 14.14 -13.39 7.53
N GLU A 186 13.16 -14.29 7.52
CA GLU A 186 12.59 -14.91 8.73
C GLU A 186 12.59 -16.43 8.54
N TYR A 187 13.12 -17.17 9.53
CA TYR A 187 13.31 -18.62 9.46
C TYR A 187 12.26 -19.40 10.27
N TYR A 188 11.70 -20.41 9.61
CA TYR A 188 10.57 -21.23 10.04
C TYR A 188 10.95 -22.72 9.95
N PRO A 189 11.70 -23.27 10.92
CA PRO A 189 12.27 -24.62 10.86
C PRO A 189 11.24 -25.75 10.71
N GLN A 190 9.98 -25.50 11.08
CA GLN A 190 8.87 -26.44 10.97
C GLN A 190 8.30 -26.59 9.54
N LEU A 191 8.75 -25.77 8.58
CA LEU A 191 8.34 -25.86 7.19
C LEU A 191 9.26 -26.78 6.38
N PRO A 192 8.81 -27.32 5.22
CA PRO A 192 9.68 -28.00 4.27
C PRO A 192 10.84 -27.08 3.83
N GLU A 193 12.03 -27.64 3.58
CA GLU A 193 13.28 -26.87 3.39
C GLU A 193 13.14 -25.71 2.38
N THR A 194 12.45 -25.95 1.27
CA THR A 194 12.20 -24.96 0.19
C THR A 194 11.40 -23.73 0.62
N HIS A 195 10.75 -23.78 1.79
CA HIS A 195 9.90 -22.75 2.37
C HIS A 195 10.36 -22.31 3.79
N GLN A 196 11.49 -22.84 4.29
CA GLN A 196 11.98 -22.51 5.64
C GLN A 196 12.42 -21.05 5.81
N ILE A 197 12.68 -20.33 4.72
CA ILE A 197 12.93 -18.89 4.75
C ILE A 197 11.78 -18.19 4.02
N THR A 198 11.23 -17.14 4.64
CA THR A 198 10.31 -16.20 3.99
C THR A 198 10.73 -14.76 4.28
N LEU A 199 10.21 -13.79 3.53
CA LEU A 199 10.43 -12.38 3.87
C LEU A 199 9.40 -11.89 4.91
N GLY A 200 9.89 -11.15 5.89
CA GLY A 200 9.07 -10.47 6.89
C GLY A 200 8.21 -9.35 6.29
N LEU A 201 7.12 -8.99 6.98
CA LEU A 201 6.10 -8.05 6.50
C LEU A 201 6.54 -6.57 6.64
N ILE A 202 7.77 -6.27 6.21
CA ILE A 202 8.45 -4.99 6.47
C ILE A 202 7.79 -3.78 5.79
N GLY A 203 7.00 -3.99 4.73
CA GLY A 203 6.18 -2.92 4.14
C GLY A 203 4.99 -2.55 5.00
N GLU A 204 4.31 -3.54 5.59
CA GLU A 204 3.23 -3.32 6.57
C GLU A 204 3.78 -2.75 7.89
N GLU A 205 4.96 -3.20 8.34
CA GLU A 205 5.62 -2.68 9.54
C GLU A 205 6.01 -1.21 9.39
N LEU A 206 6.59 -0.81 8.24
CA LEU A 206 6.85 0.59 7.93
C LEU A 206 5.56 1.40 7.84
N ALA A 207 4.50 0.82 7.27
CA ALA A 207 3.19 1.46 7.21
C ALA A 207 2.61 1.71 8.62
N GLN A 208 2.72 0.75 9.55
CA GLN A 208 2.35 0.96 10.95
C GLN A 208 3.29 1.92 11.69
N GLN A 209 4.58 1.99 11.32
CA GLN A 209 5.52 2.96 11.90
C GLN A 209 5.17 4.40 11.52
N ILE A 210 4.93 4.67 10.23
CA ILE A 210 4.51 5.98 9.71
C ILE A 210 3.10 6.33 10.21
N GLY A 211 2.18 5.36 10.19
CA GLY A 211 0.80 5.54 10.62
C GLY A 211 -0.12 6.18 9.56
N PRO A 212 -1.34 6.60 9.95
CA PRO A 212 -2.33 7.15 9.03
C PRO A 212 -1.98 8.59 8.60
N ARG A 213 -2.06 8.86 7.29
CA ARG A 213 -1.95 10.20 6.67
C ARG A 213 -3.08 10.39 5.67
N GLY A 214 -3.78 11.51 5.72
CA GLY A 214 -4.90 11.76 4.83
C GLY A 214 -5.17 13.22 4.54
N GLN A 215 -5.94 13.46 3.48
CA GLN A 215 -6.39 14.77 3.04
C GLN A 215 -7.90 14.88 3.17
N PHE A 216 -8.39 16.07 3.55
CA PHE A 216 -9.81 16.32 3.81
C PHE A 216 -10.36 17.41 2.89
N TRP A 217 -11.61 17.25 2.44
CA TRP A 217 -12.41 18.30 1.81
C TRP A 217 -13.74 18.38 2.52
N VAL A 218 -14.11 19.58 2.99
CA VAL A 218 -15.33 19.83 3.75
C VAL A 218 -16.36 20.50 2.86
N THR A 219 -17.62 20.05 2.94
CA THR A 219 -18.74 20.65 2.21
C THR A 219 -19.88 20.99 3.17
N GLY A 220 -20.64 22.05 2.86
CA GLY A 220 -21.78 22.49 3.66
C GLY A 220 -21.45 23.40 4.85
N LEU A 221 -20.22 23.92 4.97
CA LEU A 221 -19.92 24.98 5.94
C LEU A 221 -20.65 26.27 5.57
N PRO A 222 -21.39 26.92 6.49
CA PRO A 222 -22.05 28.19 6.23
C PRO A 222 -21.06 29.37 6.27
N ASN A 223 -21.37 30.44 5.54
CA ASN A 223 -20.56 31.67 5.53
C ASN A 223 -20.52 32.38 6.90
N THR A 224 -21.53 32.14 7.76
CA THR A 224 -21.59 32.63 9.14
C THR A 224 -21.79 31.45 10.07
N ILE A 225 -20.89 31.28 11.03
CA ILE A 225 -20.95 30.24 12.07
C ILE A 225 -21.24 30.93 13.39
N MET A 226 -22.27 30.50 14.14
CA MET A 226 -22.58 31.07 15.46
C MET A 226 -22.01 30.18 16.58
N THR A 227 -21.87 30.74 17.79
CA THR A 227 -21.52 29.97 18.99
C THR A 227 -22.59 28.94 19.38
N ASN A 228 -22.18 27.89 20.11
CA ASN A 228 -23.05 26.83 20.63
C ASN A 228 -23.93 26.09 19.59
N GLN A 229 -23.59 26.15 18.30
CA GLN A 229 -24.26 25.39 17.24
C GLN A 229 -23.69 23.98 17.10
N THR A 230 -24.50 23.08 16.53
CA THR A 230 -24.04 21.81 15.95
C THR A 230 -24.46 21.76 14.49
N LEU A 231 -23.49 21.70 13.58
CA LEU A 231 -23.68 21.70 12.13
C LEU A 231 -23.46 20.29 11.57
N SER A 232 -24.36 19.81 10.72
CA SER A 232 -24.19 18.53 10.02
C SER A 232 -23.45 18.75 8.70
N LEU A 233 -22.21 18.25 8.61
CA LEU A 233 -21.35 18.41 7.45
C LEU A 233 -21.09 17.09 6.74
N GLN A 234 -20.78 17.15 5.45
CA GLN A 234 -20.19 16.03 4.71
C GLN A 234 -18.71 16.32 4.45
N VAL A 235 -17.86 15.41 4.94
CA VAL A 235 -16.40 15.49 4.80
C VAL A 235 -15.94 14.33 3.93
N LYS A 236 -15.33 14.65 2.80
CA LYS A 236 -14.57 13.69 2.00
C LYS A 236 -13.19 13.54 2.64
N VAL A 237 -12.76 12.31 2.90
CA VAL A 237 -11.40 11.99 3.35
C VAL A 237 -10.74 11.05 2.34
N GLN A 238 -9.47 11.28 2.01
CA GLN A 238 -8.65 10.36 1.23
C GLN A 238 -7.50 9.84 2.10
N ASN A 239 -7.22 8.55 2.01
CA ASN A 239 -6.00 7.97 2.57
C ASN A 239 -4.83 8.27 1.63
N THR A 240 -3.93 9.17 2.04
CA THR A 240 -2.75 9.59 1.28
C THR A 240 -1.46 8.98 1.85
N GLY A 241 -1.57 8.06 2.80
CA GLY A 241 -0.46 7.27 3.34
C GLY A 241 -0.45 5.84 2.80
N ILE A 242 0.58 5.08 3.18
CA ILE A 242 0.74 3.68 2.79
C ILE A 242 0.03 2.69 3.73
N MET A 243 -0.51 3.17 4.87
CA MET A 243 -1.17 2.35 5.88
C MET A 243 -2.65 2.17 5.56
N ARG A 244 -3.13 0.92 5.45
CA ARG A 244 -4.57 0.61 5.43
C ARG A 244 -5.24 1.07 6.74
N TRP A 245 -6.40 1.71 6.66
CA TRP A 245 -7.12 2.21 7.84
C TRP A 245 -8.20 1.23 8.28
N LEU A 246 -7.98 0.55 9.40
CA LEU A 246 -8.98 -0.33 9.99
C LEU A 246 -10.10 0.49 10.66
N ARG A 247 -11.35 0.07 10.50
CA ARG A 247 -12.51 0.70 11.15
C ARG A 247 -12.73 0.26 12.61
N SER A 248 -12.02 -0.77 13.07
CA SER A 248 -12.16 -1.34 14.41
C SER A 248 -10.89 -2.09 14.82
N GLY A 249 -10.79 -2.50 16.09
CA GLY A 249 -9.60 -3.14 16.65
C GLY A 249 -8.57 -2.17 17.24
N PRO A 250 -7.41 -2.68 17.71
CA PRO A 250 -6.47 -1.92 18.54
C PRO A 250 -5.74 -0.78 17.80
N THR A 251 -5.70 -0.81 16.46
CA THR A 251 -5.05 0.20 15.60
C THR A 251 -6.04 0.96 14.73
N ALA A 252 -7.34 0.90 15.06
CA ALA A 252 -8.43 1.54 14.31
C ALA A 252 -8.20 3.03 14.07
N VAL A 253 -8.66 3.53 12.91
CA VAL A 253 -8.57 4.94 12.52
C VAL A 253 -9.96 5.56 12.51
N SER A 254 -10.06 6.79 12.99
CA SER A 254 -11.27 7.61 13.00
C SER A 254 -10.97 9.01 12.48
N VAL A 255 -11.94 9.62 11.79
CA VAL A 255 -11.87 11.04 11.41
C VAL A 255 -12.33 11.89 12.58
N GLY A 256 -11.65 12.99 12.89
CA GLY A 256 -12.12 13.94 13.88
C GLY A 256 -11.67 15.37 13.58
N TYR A 257 -12.12 16.29 14.43
CA TYR A 257 -11.76 17.70 14.34
C TYR A 257 -11.40 18.30 15.70
N ARG A 258 -10.64 19.40 15.67
CA ARG A 258 -10.32 20.24 16.82
C ARG A 258 -10.43 21.71 16.43
N TRP A 259 -11.02 22.53 17.29
CA TRP A 259 -10.92 23.98 17.17
C TRP A 259 -9.71 24.48 17.96
N LEU A 260 -8.84 25.24 17.29
CA LEU A 260 -7.66 25.87 17.87
C LEU A 260 -7.90 27.38 17.97
N ASN A 261 -7.46 28.01 19.06
CA ASN A 261 -7.42 29.47 19.16
C ASN A 261 -6.23 30.05 18.35
N GLN A 262 -6.08 31.38 18.34
CA GLN A 262 -4.99 32.06 17.63
C GLN A 262 -3.58 31.71 18.13
N ALA A 263 -3.44 31.16 19.34
CA ALA A 263 -2.18 30.63 19.87
C ALA A 263 -1.93 29.15 19.53
N GLY A 264 -2.82 28.51 18.77
CA GLY A 264 -2.75 27.09 18.39
C GLY A 264 -3.26 26.11 19.46
N SER A 265 -3.64 26.58 20.65
CA SER A 265 -4.18 25.74 21.72
C SER A 265 -5.58 25.24 21.36
N THR A 266 -5.83 23.94 21.58
CA THR A 266 -7.18 23.35 21.39
C THR A 266 -8.15 23.90 22.43
N VAL A 267 -9.24 24.51 21.97
CA VAL A 267 -10.33 25.04 22.81
C VAL A 267 -11.59 24.16 22.81
N LEU A 268 -11.77 23.34 21.76
CA LEU A 268 -12.86 22.37 21.68
C LEU A 268 -12.39 21.16 20.87
N GLU A 269 -12.51 19.96 21.44
CA GLU A 269 -12.33 18.71 20.69
C GLU A 269 -13.67 18.18 20.18
N GLY A 270 -13.67 17.73 18.93
CA GLY A 270 -14.84 17.22 18.24
C GLY A 270 -15.17 15.77 18.56
N SER A 271 -16.34 15.33 18.09
CA SER A 271 -16.63 13.91 17.94
C SER A 271 -15.62 13.26 16.98
N ARG A 272 -15.22 12.03 17.29
CA ARG A 272 -14.38 11.20 16.41
C ARG A 272 -15.29 10.15 15.77
N LEU A 273 -15.38 10.13 14.44
CA LEU A 273 -16.24 9.21 13.70
C LEU A 273 -15.45 8.01 13.19
N THR A 274 -15.95 6.81 13.51
CA THR A 274 -15.52 5.55 12.91
C THR A 274 -15.73 5.55 11.40
N LEU A 275 -14.77 5.01 10.65
CA LEU A 275 -14.88 4.87 9.19
C LEU A 275 -16.02 3.91 8.80
N PRO A 276 -16.75 4.18 7.70
CA PRO A 276 -17.83 3.30 7.23
C PRO A 276 -17.29 1.92 6.84
N GLU A 277 -16.07 1.87 6.29
CA GLU A 277 -15.39 0.68 5.80
C GLU A 277 -13.87 0.74 6.12
N VAL A 278 -13.11 -0.27 5.68
CA VAL A 278 -11.63 -0.26 5.77
C VAL A 278 -11.07 0.53 4.61
N LEU A 279 -10.35 1.63 4.87
CA LEU A 279 -9.85 2.50 3.80
C LEU A 279 -8.42 2.13 3.40
N ALA A 280 -8.27 1.46 2.25
CA ALA A 280 -6.97 1.18 1.65
C ALA A 280 -6.22 2.47 1.24
N ALA A 281 -4.92 2.36 0.94
CA ALA A 281 -4.13 3.49 0.48
C ALA A 281 -4.65 4.03 -0.86
N GLY A 282 -4.66 5.35 -1.04
CA GLY A 282 -5.24 6.04 -2.20
C GLY A 282 -6.76 6.18 -2.17
N SER A 283 -7.49 5.31 -1.46
CA SER A 283 -8.96 5.28 -1.44
C SER A 283 -9.59 6.47 -0.71
N VAL A 284 -10.86 6.74 -1.05
CA VAL A 284 -11.67 7.86 -0.55
C VAL A 284 -12.89 7.34 0.21
N ALA A 285 -13.21 7.95 1.35
CA ALA A 285 -14.48 7.78 2.04
C ALA A 285 -15.21 9.13 2.22
N TYR A 286 -16.53 9.08 2.37
CA TYR A 286 -17.35 10.21 2.77
C TYR A 286 -17.89 9.97 4.19
N VAL A 287 -17.74 10.95 5.07
CA VAL A 287 -18.18 10.86 6.47
C VAL A 287 -19.07 12.03 6.85
N GLY A 288 -20.26 11.71 7.37
CA GLY A 288 -21.17 12.68 7.96
C GLY A 288 -20.68 13.06 9.36
N MET A 289 -20.41 14.35 9.59
CA MET A 289 -19.81 14.83 10.84
C MET A 289 -20.69 15.90 11.51
N SER A 290 -20.97 15.73 12.80
CA SER A 290 -21.56 16.77 13.64
C SER A 290 -20.48 17.72 14.17
N LEU A 291 -20.30 18.86 13.51
CA LEU A 291 -19.40 19.94 13.91
C LEU A 291 -20.05 20.78 15.01
N ARG A 292 -19.61 20.59 16.27
CA ARG A 292 -19.90 21.50 17.39
C ARG A 292 -19.01 22.73 17.26
N THR A 293 -19.55 23.91 17.51
CA THR A 293 -18.81 25.19 17.53
C THR A 293 -18.36 25.55 18.95
N PRO A 294 -17.34 26.41 19.14
CA PRO A 294 -17.01 26.99 20.44
C PRO A 294 -18.18 27.75 21.09
N GLU A 295 -18.11 27.90 22.42
CA GLU A 295 -19.09 28.64 23.21
C GLU A 295 -18.91 30.16 23.13
N GLN A 296 -17.68 30.60 22.87
CA GLN A 296 -17.28 32.00 22.76
C GLN A 296 -17.08 32.41 21.29
N GLY A 297 -17.44 33.66 20.98
CA GLY A 297 -17.18 34.24 19.66
C GLY A 297 -15.71 34.64 19.51
N GLY A 298 -15.16 34.49 18.30
CA GLY A 298 -13.75 34.77 18.03
C GLY A 298 -13.25 34.18 16.71
N ASN A 299 -11.97 34.36 16.45
CA ASN A 299 -11.27 33.79 15.30
C ASN A 299 -10.54 32.51 15.71
N TYR A 300 -10.80 31.42 15.01
CA TYR A 300 -10.29 30.09 15.31
C TYR A 300 -9.73 29.40 14.06
N THR A 301 -8.94 28.35 14.26
CA THR A 301 -8.61 27.39 13.20
C THR A 301 -9.33 26.08 13.47
N LEU A 302 -10.20 25.65 12.55
CA LEU A 302 -10.73 24.30 12.54
C LEU A 302 -9.70 23.38 11.89
N GLN A 303 -9.18 22.41 12.66
CA GLN A 303 -8.24 21.40 12.19
C GLN A 303 -8.94 20.05 12.05
N TRP A 304 -8.87 19.46 10.86
CA TRP A 304 -9.27 18.09 10.55
C TRP A 304 -8.04 17.18 10.61
N ASP A 305 -8.19 16.04 11.28
CA ASP A 305 -7.10 15.19 11.76
C ASP A 305 -7.58 13.74 11.91
N LEU A 306 -6.65 12.80 11.92
CA LEU A 306 -6.93 11.37 12.07
C LEU A 306 -6.60 10.92 13.49
N TRP A 307 -7.54 10.28 14.17
CA TRP A 307 -7.27 9.63 15.45
C TRP A 307 -6.96 8.16 15.22
N GLN A 308 -5.84 7.67 15.76
CA GLN A 308 -5.51 6.24 15.78
C GLN A 308 -5.71 5.66 17.19
N ALA A 309 -6.40 4.53 17.31
CA ALA A 309 -6.50 3.77 18.56
C ALA A 309 -5.10 3.41 19.09
N GLY A 310 -4.94 3.45 20.41
CA GLY A 310 -3.65 3.23 21.10
C GLY A 310 -2.57 4.31 20.88
N ARG A 311 -2.73 5.23 19.91
CA ARG A 311 -1.68 6.19 19.49
C ARG A 311 -2.11 7.66 19.45
N GLY A 312 -3.41 7.94 19.44
CA GLY A 312 -3.96 9.29 19.40
C GLY A 312 -3.84 10.00 18.04
N TRP A 313 -4.07 11.31 18.07
CA TRP A 313 -4.03 12.23 16.92
C TRP A 313 -2.77 12.06 16.04
N ALA A 314 -2.94 11.94 14.73
CA ALA A 314 -1.85 11.83 13.77
C ALA A 314 -0.97 13.08 13.77
N ALA A 315 -1.58 14.26 13.89
CA ALA A 315 -0.88 15.54 14.00
C ALA A 315 0.13 15.64 15.17
N ALA A 316 0.00 14.80 16.21
CA ALA A 316 0.94 14.76 17.33
C ALA A 316 2.24 13.99 17.02
N ARG A 317 2.26 13.24 15.90
CA ARG A 317 3.43 12.48 15.39
C ARG A 317 3.93 13.05 14.06
N ASP A 318 3.01 13.51 13.22
CA ASP A 318 3.29 14.16 11.94
C ASP A 318 2.38 15.41 11.78
N PRO A 319 2.87 16.60 12.16
CA PRO A 319 2.10 17.85 12.05
C PRO A 319 1.75 18.27 10.62
N SER A 320 2.27 17.60 9.58
CA SER A 320 1.92 17.88 8.18
C SER A 320 0.65 17.16 7.72
N ALA A 321 0.22 16.12 8.43
CA ALA A 321 -0.89 15.24 8.06
C ALA A 321 -2.30 15.76 8.44
N VAL A 322 -2.53 17.08 8.31
CA VAL A 322 -3.79 17.74 8.71
C VAL A 322 -4.30 18.74 7.67
N THR A 323 -5.61 18.96 7.67
CA THR A 323 -6.24 20.07 6.92
C THR A 323 -6.70 21.13 7.93
N ARG A 324 -6.32 22.39 7.71
CA ARG A 324 -6.64 23.53 8.60
C ARG A 324 -7.41 24.59 7.83
N GLN A 325 -8.44 25.14 8.47
CA GLN A 325 -9.27 26.23 7.92
C GLN A 325 -9.46 27.31 8.99
N ALA A 326 -9.09 28.56 8.66
CA ALA A 326 -9.39 29.71 9.51
C ALA A 326 -10.89 30.05 9.39
N LEU A 327 -11.55 30.25 10.53
CA LEU A 327 -13.00 30.50 10.62
C LEU A 327 -13.29 31.51 11.74
N SER A 328 -14.23 32.41 11.49
CA SER A 328 -14.81 33.29 12.51
C SER A 328 -16.09 32.67 13.07
N VAL A 329 -16.24 32.69 14.40
CA VAL A 329 -17.42 32.22 15.12
C VAL A 329 -18.05 33.41 15.82
N HIS A 330 -19.35 33.62 15.63
CA HIS A 330 -20.06 34.82 16.06
C HIS A 330 -20.97 34.53 17.26
N SER A 331 -20.91 35.36 18.30
CA SER A 331 -21.91 35.34 19.36
C SER A 331 -23.26 35.82 18.82
N PRO A 332 -24.40 35.32 19.33
CA PRO A 332 -25.70 35.93 19.05
C PRO A 332 -25.71 37.38 19.53
N LEU A 333 -26.48 38.24 18.86
CA LEU A 333 -26.75 39.59 19.35
C LEU A 333 -27.43 39.51 20.72
N PRO A 334 -27.10 40.40 21.68
CA PRO A 334 -27.79 40.43 22.95
C PRO A 334 -29.28 40.73 22.73
N THR A 335 -30.15 39.90 23.30
CA THR A 335 -31.60 40.15 23.30
C THR A 335 -31.84 41.56 23.85
N PRO A 336 -32.55 42.45 23.14
CA PRO A 336 -32.80 43.80 23.64
C PRO A 336 -33.54 43.71 24.97
N THR A 337 -33.01 44.37 25.99
CA THR A 337 -33.65 44.41 27.31
C THR A 337 -35.07 44.94 27.16
N PRO A 338 -36.11 44.23 27.64
CA PRO A 338 -37.48 44.71 27.51
C PRO A 338 -37.59 46.06 28.19
N ILE A 339 -37.99 47.07 27.42
CA ILE A 339 -38.18 48.43 27.92
C ILE A 339 -39.20 48.36 29.07
N PRO A 340 -38.87 48.85 30.29
CA PRO A 340 -39.80 48.83 31.40
C PRO A 340 -41.10 49.52 30.99
N ALA A 341 -42.24 48.84 31.20
CA ALA A 341 -43.55 49.44 30.94
C ALA A 341 -43.65 50.79 31.66
N PRO A 342 -44.20 51.85 31.00
CA PRO A 342 -44.30 53.16 31.61
C PRO A 342 -45.06 53.04 32.93
N ARG A 343 -44.46 53.55 34.02
CA ARG A 343 -45.07 53.51 35.35
C ARG A 343 -46.47 54.13 35.24
N PRO A 344 -47.54 53.45 35.70
CA PRO A 344 -48.88 53.99 35.61
C PRO A 344 -48.91 55.36 36.32
N THR A 345 -49.44 56.36 35.63
CA THR A 345 -49.61 57.71 36.19
C THR A 345 -50.47 57.61 37.45
N PRO A 346 -50.02 58.15 38.60
CA PRO A 346 -50.83 58.12 39.82
C PRO A 346 -52.13 58.88 39.57
N VAL A 347 -53.26 58.19 39.70
CA VAL A 347 -54.58 58.82 39.66
C VAL A 347 -54.73 59.63 40.94
N SER A 348 -54.78 60.95 40.81
CA SER A 348 -55.16 61.83 41.92
C SER A 348 -56.62 61.58 42.30
N VAL A 349 -56.88 61.46 43.60
CA VAL A 349 -58.20 61.31 44.23
C VAL A 349 -58.36 62.47 45.22
#